data_AF-A0A1E3W1T2-F1
#
_entry.id   AF-A0A1E3W1T2-F1
#
_cell.length_a   1.000
_cell.length_b   1.000
_cell.length_c   1.000
_cell.angle_alpha   90.00
_cell.angle_beta   90.00
_cell.angle_gamma   90.00
#
_symmetry.space_group_name_H-M   'P 1'
#
loop_
_entity.id
_entity.type
_entity.pdbx_description
1 polymer ?
#
loop_
_entity_poly.entity_id
_entity_poly.type
_entity_poly.pdbx_seq_one_letter_code
_entity_poly.pdbx_strand_id
1 'polypeptide(L)' 'MLSTAAFAGQPTQEETQFCAHDYRQYCNEDGIGSQLLALCMRQHGKELSAQCIKALEDAGEVTPQEEAELEKRGQ' A
#
# COMPACT_ATOMS: atom_id res chain seq x y z
N MET A 1 21.35 -7.91 9.58
CA MET A 1 20.70 -6.94 8.68
C MET A 1 19.69 -7.73 7.84
N LEU A 2 18.50 -8.01 8.37
CA LEU A 2 17.45 -8.64 7.57
C LEU A 2 16.61 -7.53 6.96
N SER A 3 16.91 -7.18 5.71
CA SER A 3 16.03 -6.38 4.87
C SER A 3 14.90 -7.29 4.37
N THR A 4 13.79 -7.35 5.08
CA THR A 4 12.53 -7.90 4.55
C THR A 4 11.78 -6.78 3.85
N ALA A 5 12.22 -6.43 2.64
CA ALA A 5 11.41 -5.63 1.75
C ALA A 5 10.48 -6.59 0.97
N ALA A 6 9.18 -6.38 1.13
CA ALA A 6 8.10 -6.85 0.26
C ALA A 6 8.08 -8.35 -0.04
N PHE A 7 7.51 -9.14 0.88
CA PHE A 7 6.69 -10.25 0.37
C PHE A 7 5.46 -9.58 -0.23
N ALA A 8 5.35 -9.59 -1.56
CA ALA A 8 4.03 -9.62 -2.18
C ALA A 8 3.37 -10.93 -1.77
N GLY A 9 2.85 -10.93 -0.54
CA GLY A 9 1.99 -11.97 -0.01
C GLY A 9 0.62 -11.83 -0.65
N GLN A 10 -0.26 -12.78 -0.35
CA GLN A 10 -1.67 -12.56 -0.67
C GLN A 10 -2.13 -11.30 0.08
N PRO A 11 -2.88 -10.41 -0.60
CA PRO A 11 -3.39 -9.20 0.03
C PRO A 11 -4.22 -9.61 1.23
N THR A 12 -4.02 -8.93 2.35
CA THR A 12 -4.86 -9.13 3.53
C THR A 12 -6.31 -8.74 3.22
N GLN A 13 -7.25 -9.20 4.05
CA GLN A 13 -8.65 -8.78 3.91
C GLN A 13 -8.80 -7.26 4.08
N GLU A 14 -8.00 -6.66 4.97
CA GLU A 14 -8.04 -5.23 5.24
C GLU A 14 -7.52 -4.42 4.04
N GLU A 15 -6.38 -4.79 3.45
CA GLU A 15 -5.91 -4.15 2.20
C GLU A 15 -6.93 -4.27 1.08
N THR A 16 -7.50 -5.46 0.89
CA THR A 16 -8.52 -5.67 -0.15
C THR A 16 -9.75 -4.79 0.08
N GLN A 17 -10.11 -4.52 1.34
CA GLN A 17 -11.26 -3.70 1.68
C GLN A 17 -10.96 -2.20 1.57
N PHE A 18 -9.90 -1.74 2.24
CA PHE A 18 -9.58 -0.33 2.39
C PHE A 18 -8.85 0.25 1.18
N CYS A 19 -8.01 -0.54 0.51
CA CYS A 19 -7.32 -0.12 -0.71
C CYS A 19 -8.12 -0.39 -1.99
N ALA A 20 -9.29 -1.04 -1.95
CA ALA A 20 -10.06 -1.37 -3.16
C ALA A 20 -10.42 -0.16 -4.02
N HIS A 21 -10.72 0.98 -3.40
CA HIS A 21 -11.02 2.21 -4.12
C HIS A 21 -9.75 2.78 -4.76
N ASP A 22 -8.70 2.98 -3.96
CA ASP A 22 -7.42 3.55 -4.38
C ASP A 22 -6.77 2.69 -5.48
N TYR A 23 -6.86 1.37 -5.35
CA TYR A 23 -6.43 0.41 -6.34
C TYR A 23 -7.10 0.64 -7.69
N ARG A 24 -8.43 0.68 -7.71
CA ARG A 24 -9.18 0.88 -8.96
C ARG A 24 -8.91 2.25 -9.59
N GLN A 25 -8.58 3.24 -8.77
CA GLN A 25 -8.35 4.61 -9.23
C GLN A 25 -6.94 4.82 -9.78
N TYR A 26 -5.91 4.28 -9.12
CA TYR A 26 -4.51 4.59 -9.43
C TYR A 26 -3.72 3.41 -10.02
N CYS A 27 -4.04 2.18 -9.61
CA CYS A 27 -3.23 0.99 -9.89
C CYS A 27 -4.01 -0.14 -10.57
N ASN A 28 -5.08 0.17 -11.30
CA ASN A 28 -6.01 -0.83 -11.83
C ASN A 28 -5.41 -1.76 -12.91
N GLU A 29 -4.24 -1.40 -13.44
CA GLU A 29 -3.48 -2.23 -14.39
C GLU A 29 -2.69 -3.34 -13.69
N ASP A 30 -2.40 -3.19 -12.39
CA ASP A 30 -1.64 -4.15 -11.61
C ASP A 30 -2.55 -5.20 -10.99
N GLY A 31 -2.15 -6.46 -10.90
CA GLY A 31 -2.96 -7.49 -10.24
C GLY A 31 -2.98 -7.31 -8.71
N ILE A 32 -4.14 -7.52 -8.06
CA ILE A 32 -4.22 -7.53 -6.59
C ILE A 32 -3.30 -8.64 -6.03
N GLY A 33 -2.44 -8.28 -5.06
CA GLY A 33 -1.42 -9.18 -4.50
C GLY A 33 -0.14 -9.30 -5.33
N SER A 34 0.02 -8.50 -6.38
CA SER A 34 1.26 -8.46 -7.16
C SER A 34 2.29 -7.53 -6.52
N GLN A 35 3.58 -7.81 -6.73
CA GLN A 35 4.66 -6.88 -6.36
C GLN A 35 4.52 -5.53 -7.09
N LEU A 36 3.97 -5.54 -8.31
CA LEU A 36 3.73 -4.33 -9.08
C LEU A 36 2.70 -3.43 -8.40
N LEU A 37 1.61 -4.02 -7.87
CA LEU A 37 0.60 -3.27 -7.12
C LEU A 37 1.21 -2.56 -5.91
N ALA A 38 1.98 -3.28 -5.08
CA ALA A 38 2.62 -2.70 -3.90
C ALA A 38 3.55 -1.52 -4.29
N LEU A 39 4.28 -1.64 -5.40
CA LEU A 39 5.12 -0.57 -5.94
C LEU A 39 4.30 0.62 -6.45
N CYS A 40 3.20 0.36 -7.16
CA CYS A 40 2.31 1.41 -7.66
C CYS A 40 1.68 2.20 -6.51
N MET A 41 1.14 1.53 -5.50
CA MET A 41 0.56 2.14 -4.30
C MET A 41 1.56 3.04 -3.58
N ARG A 42 2.80 2.59 -3.38
CA ARG A 42 3.87 3.42 -2.76
C ARG A 42 4.20 4.66 -3.60
N GLN A 43 4.14 4.57 -4.93
CA GLN A 43 4.35 5.70 -5.83
C GLN A 43 3.26 6.75 -5.66
N HIS A 44 1.99 6.29 -5.65
CA HIS A 44 0.78 7.09 -5.48
C HIS A 44 0.42 7.41 -4.03
N GLY A 45 1.38 7.27 -3.10
CA GLY A 45 1.14 7.48 -1.68
C GLY A 45 0.49 8.80 -1.27
N LYS A 46 0.57 9.86 -2.09
CA LYS A 46 -0.10 11.14 -1.83
C LYS A 46 -1.59 11.08 -2.09
N GLU A 47 -1.96 10.21 -3.02
CA GLU A 47 -3.30 10.10 -3.57
C GLU A 47 -4.09 8.97 -2.92
N LEU A 48 -3.42 8.07 -2.19
CA LEU A 48 -4.06 7.02 -1.40
C LEU A 48 -4.82 7.60 -0.21
N SER A 49 -5.91 6.93 0.16
CA SER A 49 -6.62 7.22 1.39
C SER A 49 -5.81 6.83 2.62
N ALA A 50 -5.95 7.58 3.72
CA ALA A 50 -5.29 7.26 5.00
C ALA A 50 -5.65 5.84 5.49
N GLN A 51 -6.86 5.35 5.20
CA GLN A 51 -7.29 3.99 5.54
C GLN A 51 -6.51 2.93 4.76
N CYS A 52 -6.21 3.17 3.48
CA CYS A 52 -5.37 2.27 2.70
C CYS A 52 -3.93 2.28 3.18
N ILE A 53 -3.35 3.46 3.46
CA ILE A 53 -1.97 3.56 3.98
C ILE A 53 -1.84 2.79 5.31
N LYS A 54 -2.83 2.92 6.20
CA LYS A 54 -2.87 2.15 7.45
C LYS A 54 -2.96 0.64 7.22
N ALA A 55 -3.82 0.20 6.30
CA ALA A 55 -3.93 -1.22 5.97
C ALA A 55 -2.63 -1.81 5.41
N LEU A 56 -1.86 -1.03 4.64
CA LEU A 56 -0.52 -1.43 4.17
C LEU A 56 0.48 -1.57 5.33
N GLU A 57 0.38 -0.71 6.36
CA GLU A 57 1.22 -0.81 7.57
C GLU A 57 0.86 -2.08 8.37
N ASP A 58 -0.43 -2.32 8.59
CA ASP A 58 -0.94 -3.48 9.33
C ASP A 58 -0.61 -4.81 8.62
N ALA A 59 -0.59 -4.80 7.28
CA ALA A 59 -0.13 -5.92 6.46
C ALA A 59 1.40 -6.11 6.48
N GLY A 60 2.15 -5.16 7.04
CA GLY A 60 3.61 -5.14 7.02
C GLY A 60 4.21 -4.82 5.66
N GLU A 61 3.41 -4.30 4.72
CA GLU A 61 3.86 -3.84 3.41
C GLU A 61 4.58 -2.50 3.48
N VAL A 62 4.29 -1.67 4.49
CA VAL A 62 5.05 -0.45 4.80
C VAL A 62 5.38 -0.39 6.28
N THR A 63 6.47 0.28 6.62
CA THR A 63 6.83 0.57 8.02
C THR A 63 6.03 1.76 8.56
N PRO A 64 5.91 1.93 9.89
CA PRO A 64 5.26 3.11 10.48
C PRO A 64 5.92 4.43 10.05
N GLN A 65 7.21 4.38 9.74
CA GLN A 65 7.96 5.52 9.22
C GLN A 65 7.57 5.82 7.77
N GLU A 66 7.38 4.79 6.94
CA GLU A 66 6.89 4.94 5.57
C GLU A 66 5.42 5.40 5.54
N GLU A 67 4.54 4.88 6.39
CA GLU A 67 3.16 5.38 6.58
C GLU A 67 3.19 6.89 6.85
N ALA A 68 3.94 7.33 7.87
CA ALA A 68 4.02 8.76 8.21
C ALA A 68 4.56 9.62 7.06
N GLU A 69 5.47 9.10 6.24
CA GLU A 69 5.95 9.81 5.05
C GLU A 69 4.90 9.84 3.93
N LEU A 70 4.15 8.75 3.71
CA LEU A 70 3.04 8.70 2.74
C LEU A 70 1.91 9.67 3.13
N GLU A 71 1.54 9.71 4.42
CA GLU A 71 0.55 10.65 4.96
C GLU A 71 0.99 12.10 4.81
N LYS A 72 2.25 12.44 5.17
CA LYS A 72 2.80 13.79 4.96
C LYS A 72 2.84 14.19 3.50
N ARG A 73 3.09 13.23 2.61
CA ARG A 73 3.18 13.46 1.17
C ARG A 73 1.78 13.84 0.60
N GLY A 74 0.69 13.35 1.18
CA GLY A 74 -0.71 13.61 0.78
C GLY A 74 -1.38 14.84 1.42
N GLN A 75 -0.71 15.53 2.35
CA GLN A 75 -1.10 16.84 2.91
C GLN A 75 -0.52 17.99 2.09
#